data_AF-A0A8C9G3Z9-F1
#
_entry.id   AF-A0A8C9G3Z9-F1
#
_cell.length_a   1.000
_cell.length_b   1.000
_cell.length_c   1.000
_cell.angle_alpha   90.00
_cell.angle_beta   90.00
_cell.angle_gamma   90.00
#
_symmetry.space_group_name_H-M   'P 1'
#
loop_
_entity.id
_entity.type
_entity.pdbx_description
1 polymer ?
#
loop_
_entity_poly.entity_id
_entity_poly.type
_entity_poly.pdbx_seq_one_letter_code
_entity_poly.pdbx_strand_id
1 'polypeptide(L)'
;HLNLLEEDYFGLAIWDTPTSRTWLDPTKEIKKQVHGGPWDFTFNVKFYPPDPAQLTEDITRYYLCLQLRQDILSGRLPCSFATLALLGSYTVQSELGDYDPDLHSTDYINEFKLAPNQTKELEEKVVELHKTYRSMTPAQADLEFLENAKKLSMYGVDLHHAKDLEGVDITLGVCSSGLLVYKDKLRINRFPWPKVLKISYKRSSFFIKIRPGEQEQYESTIGFKLPSYRAAKKLWKVCVEHHTFFRLTSTEAIPKSRFLALGSKFRYSGRTQAQTRQASAMIDRPAPQFERTASKRASRSLDGAVPPRTDCQTAADVGAEGSLQSCGVTTFSLKTFSFWEIRNCGML
;
A
#
# COMPACT_ATOMS: atom_id res chain seq x y z
N HIS A 1 -7.18 -13.58 -12.18
CA HIS A 1 -6.25 -14.20 -11.21
C HIS A 1 -6.70 -14.00 -9.75
N LEU A 2 -6.91 -12.77 -9.28
CA LEU A 2 -7.27 -12.50 -7.86
C LEU A 2 -8.77 -12.49 -7.56
N ASN A 3 -9.63 -12.65 -8.58
CA ASN A 3 -11.09 -12.62 -8.49
C ASN A 3 -11.67 -11.34 -7.83
N LEU A 4 -11.02 -10.20 -8.06
CA LEU A 4 -11.36 -8.90 -7.48
C LEU A 4 -12.13 -8.03 -8.50
N LEU A 5 -13.29 -7.47 -8.14
CA LEU A 5 -14.02 -6.52 -8.98
C LEU A 5 -13.83 -5.05 -8.59
N GLU A 6 -13.56 -4.77 -7.32
CA GLU A 6 -13.28 -3.42 -6.81
C GLU A 6 -11.82 -3.00 -7.06
N GLU A 7 -11.35 -3.19 -8.29
CA GLU A 7 -9.94 -3.05 -8.68
C GLU A 7 -9.39 -1.62 -8.57
N ASP A 8 -10.26 -0.59 -8.62
CA ASP A 8 -9.83 0.81 -8.65
C ASP A 8 -9.06 1.24 -7.39
N TYR A 9 -9.22 0.54 -6.27
CA TYR A 9 -8.47 0.82 -5.04
C TYR A 9 -7.00 0.36 -5.11
N PHE A 10 -6.64 -0.44 -6.11
CA PHE A 10 -5.36 -1.13 -6.21
C PHE A 10 -4.54 -0.65 -7.40
N GLY A 11 -3.28 -1.07 -7.44
CA GLY A 11 -2.41 -0.88 -8.59
C GLY A 11 -1.18 -1.75 -8.52
N LEU A 12 -0.45 -1.77 -9.63
CA LEU A 12 0.87 -2.36 -9.70
C LEU A 12 1.93 -1.31 -9.42
N ALA A 13 2.87 -1.65 -8.55
CA ALA A 13 3.99 -0.79 -8.19
C ALA A 13 5.32 -1.50 -8.43
N ILE A 14 6.35 -0.70 -8.69
CA ILE A 14 7.75 -1.12 -8.75
C ILE A 14 8.45 -0.46 -7.59
N TRP A 15 9.21 -1.23 -6.80
CA TRP A 15 9.94 -0.70 -5.66
C TRP A 15 11.33 -0.26 -6.10
N ASP A 16 11.58 1.04 -6.03
CA ASP A 16 12.90 1.62 -6.28
C ASP A 16 13.81 1.45 -5.05
N THR A 17 13.20 1.48 -3.86
CA THR A 17 13.82 1.25 -2.54
C THR A 17 12.77 0.64 -1.61
N PRO A 18 13.10 0.14 -0.40
CA PRO A 18 12.10 -0.38 0.54
C PRO A 18 10.98 0.60 0.94
N THR A 19 11.19 1.91 0.73
CA THR A 19 10.23 2.97 1.13
C THR A 19 9.72 3.81 -0.04
N SER A 20 10.32 3.68 -1.24
CA SER A 20 9.91 4.40 -2.44
C SER A 20 9.47 3.41 -3.52
N ARG A 21 8.20 3.53 -3.90
CA ARG A 21 7.62 2.81 -5.03
C ARG A 21 7.15 3.75 -6.14
N THR A 22 7.13 3.28 -7.37
CA THR A 22 6.59 3.97 -8.53
C THR A 22 5.40 3.18 -9.08
N TRP A 23 4.24 3.83 -9.18
CA TRP A 23 3.03 3.23 -9.73
C TRP A 23 3.11 3.08 -11.24
N LEU A 24 2.78 1.89 -11.74
CA LEU A 24 2.62 1.63 -13.15
C LEU A 24 1.42 2.42 -13.69
N ASP A 25 1.63 3.07 -14.83
CA ASP A 25 0.57 3.78 -15.56
C ASP A 25 -0.11 2.79 -16.52
N PRO A 26 -1.37 2.38 -16.29
CA PRO A 26 -2.05 1.38 -17.12
C PRO A 26 -2.28 1.88 -18.56
N THR A 27 -2.20 3.19 -18.80
CA THR A 27 -2.39 3.78 -20.13
C THR A 27 -1.14 3.77 -21.02
N LYS A 28 -0.01 3.27 -20.49
CA LYS A 28 1.28 3.27 -21.19
C LYS A 28 1.87 1.87 -21.24
N GLU A 29 2.55 1.58 -22.34
CA GLU A 29 3.31 0.34 -22.49
C GLU A 29 4.31 0.16 -21.33
N ILE A 30 4.33 -1.04 -20.73
CA ILE A 30 5.24 -1.37 -19.61
C ILE A 30 6.71 -1.11 -19.97
N LYS A 31 7.13 -1.52 -21.18
CA LYS A 31 8.51 -1.35 -21.67
C LYS A 31 9.00 0.10 -21.72
N LYS A 32 8.08 1.08 -21.74
CA LYS A 32 8.39 2.51 -21.73
C LYS A 32 8.50 3.08 -20.31
N GLN A 33 8.08 2.31 -19.31
CA GLN A 33 8.04 2.70 -17.91
C GLN A 33 9.13 2.00 -17.10
N VAL A 34 9.43 0.75 -17.45
CA VAL A 34 10.42 -0.10 -16.78
C VAL A 34 11.66 -0.21 -17.67
N HIS A 35 12.83 0.03 -17.07
CA HIS A 35 14.12 -0.04 -17.76
C HIS A 35 14.95 -1.16 -17.15
N GLY A 36 15.58 -1.99 -17.98
CA GLY A 36 16.32 -3.18 -17.52
C GLY A 36 15.39 -4.33 -17.14
N GLY A 37 15.95 -5.49 -16.76
CA GLY A 37 15.21 -6.66 -16.29
C GLY A 37 15.86 -7.27 -15.03
N PRO A 38 15.15 -8.13 -14.27
CA PRO A 38 13.78 -8.61 -14.46
C PRO A 38 12.68 -7.56 -14.18
N TRP A 39 11.48 -7.80 -14.71
CA TRP A 39 10.30 -6.92 -14.52
C TRP A 39 9.40 -7.48 -13.43
N ASP A 40 9.72 -7.10 -12.19
CA ASP A 40 8.99 -7.52 -11.00
C ASP A 40 8.06 -6.41 -10.51
N PHE A 41 6.79 -6.75 -10.36
CA PHE A 41 5.75 -5.83 -9.89
C PHE A 41 5.12 -6.35 -8.61
N THR A 42 4.70 -5.43 -7.76
CA THR A 42 3.92 -5.74 -6.56
C THR A 42 2.51 -5.21 -6.70
N PHE A 43 1.52 -6.04 -6.40
CA PHE A 43 0.14 -5.59 -6.27
C PHE A 43 -0.04 -4.94 -4.90
N ASN A 44 -0.56 -3.71 -4.88
CA ASN A 44 -0.69 -2.91 -3.68
C ASN A 44 -1.99 -2.11 -3.66
N VAL A 45 -2.46 -1.76 -2.46
CA VAL A 45 -3.50 -0.74 -2.31
C VAL A 45 -2.90 0.62 -2.67
N LYS A 46 -3.52 1.27 -3.65
CA LYS A 46 -3.18 2.62 -4.12
C LYS A 46 -4.01 3.68 -3.41
N PHE A 47 -5.31 3.42 -3.26
CA PHE A 47 -6.24 4.33 -2.61
C PHE A 47 -6.87 3.64 -1.40
N TYR A 48 -6.50 4.09 -0.20
CA TYR A 48 -7.02 3.53 1.04
C TYR A 48 -8.39 4.15 1.34
N PRO A 49 -9.48 3.37 1.36
CA PRO A 49 -10.81 3.91 1.60
C PRO A 49 -10.92 4.48 3.02
N PRO A 50 -11.42 5.71 3.21
CA PRO A 50 -11.60 6.29 4.54
C PRO A 50 -12.64 5.53 5.39
N ASP A 51 -13.53 4.79 4.72
CA ASP A 51 -14.53 3.93 5.37
C ASP A 51 -14.56 2.55 4.72
N PRO A 52 -13.76 1.59 5.21
CA PRO A 52 -13.66 0.23 4.64
C PRO A 52 -14.96 -0.58 4.73
N ALA A 53 -15.87 -0.23 5.65
CA ALA A 53 -17.20 -0.84 5.76
C ALA A 53 -18.06 -0.62 4.50
N GLN A 54 -17.73 0.40 3.68
CA GLN A 54 -18.43 0.70 2.42
C GLN A 54 -17.89 -0.06 1.21
N LEU A 55 -16.86 -0.89 1.38
CA LEU A 55 -16.46 -1.83 0.33
C LEU A 55 -17.55 -2.88 0.15
N THR A 56 -17.82 -3.32 -1.08
CA THR A 56 -18.89 -4.28 -1.33
C THR A 56 -18.43 -5.70 -1.02
N GLU A 57 -17.26 -6.10 -1.48
CA GLU A 57 -16.82 -7.49 -1.40
C GLU A 57 -15.87 -7.77 -0.22
N ASP A 58 -16.03 -8.91 0.44
CA ASP A 58 -15.13 -9.37 1.51
C ASP A 58 -13.70 -9.59 1.00
N ILE A 59 -13.53 -10.01 -0.25
CA ILE A 59 -12.22 -10.21 -0.85
C ILE A 59 -11.44 -8.88 -0.94
N THR A 60 -12.13 -7.77 -1.19
CA THR A 60 -11.53 -6.43 -1.21
C THR A 60 -11.05 -6.03 0.18
N ARG A 61 -11.88 -6.26 1.22
CA ARG A 61 -11.51 -6.05 2.62
C ARG A 61 -10.30 -6.89 3.02
N TYR A 62 -10.30 -8.17 2.65
CA TYR A 62 -9.19 -9.08 2.93
C TYR A 62 -7.86 -8.60 2.33
N TYR A 63 -7.83 -8.20 1.05
CA TYR A 63 -6.62 -7.64 0.46
C TYR A 63 -6.19 -6.31 1.11
N LEU A 64 -7.14 -5.51 1.60
CA LEU A 64 -6.81 -4.32 2.38
C LEU A 64 -6.17 -4.67 3.73
N CYS A 65 -6.68 -5.70 4.44
CA CYS A 65 -6.07 -6.22 5.67
C CYS A 65 -4.63 -6.68 5.43
N LEU A 66 -4.39 -7.47 4.37
CA LEU A 66 -3.05 -7.93 4.01
C LEU A 66 -2.08 -6.78 3.74
N GLN A 67 -2.53 -5.75 3.02
CA GLN A 67 -1.70 -4.57 2.78
C GLN A 67 -1.35 -3.85 4.08
N LEU A 68 -2.32 -3.65 4.98
CA LEU A 68 -2.12 -2.96 6.25
C LEU A 68 -1.20 -3.75 7.19
N ARG A 69 -1.31 -5.09 7.21
CA ARG A 69 -0.36 -5.95 7.93
C ARG A 69 1.07 -5.75 7.44
N GLN A 70 1.27 -5.70 6.12
CA GLN A 70 2.58 -5.38 5.56
C GLN A 70 3.02 -3.94 5.87
N ASP A 71 2.10 -2.98 5.92
CA ASP A 71 2.41 -1.60 6.30
C ASP A 71 2.88 -1.52 7.77
N ILE A 72 2.28 -2.31 8.67
CA ILE A 72 2.70 -2.45 10.07
C ILE A 72 4.08 -3.11 10.16
N LEU A 73 4.28 -4.26 9.49
CA LEU A 73 5.55 -4.99 9.49
C LEU A 73 6.71 -4.22 8.88
N SER A 74 6.45 -3.35 7.90
CA SER A 74 7.45 -2.48 7.31
C SER A 74 7.69 -1.18 8.11
N GLY A 75 6.95 -0.97 9.20
CA GLY A 75 7.02 0.25 10.00
C GLY A 75 6.41 1.50 9.35
N ARG A 76 5.74 1.35 8.20
CA ARG A 76 5.02 2.44 7.51
C ARG A 76 3.73 2.84 8.22
N LEU A 77 3.14 1.91 8.96
CA LEU A 77 1.98 2.13 9.81
C LEU A 77 2.34 1.88 11.28
N PRO A 78 2.83 2.90 12.01
CA PRO A 78 3.18 2.76 13.41
C PRO A 78 1.94 2.48 14.27
N CYS A 79 2.06 1.52 15.17
CA CYS A 79 1.01 1.10 16.09
C CYS A 79 1.53 1.12 17.53
N SER A 80 0.64 1.42 18.48
CA SER A 80 0.91 1.19 19.90
C SER A 80 0.93 -0.32 20.20
N PHE A 81 1.50 -0.72 21.34
CA PHE A 81 1.47 -2.12 21.79
C PHE A 81 0.03 -2.67 21.85
N ALA A 82 -0.89 -1.94 22.49
CA ALA A 82 -2.29 -2.36 22.60
C ALA A 82 -2.96 -2.51 21.24
N THR A 83 -2.67 -1.60 20.29
CA THR A 83 -3.18 -1.71 18.92
C THR A 83 -2.59 -2.91 18.19
N LEU A 84 -1.29 -3.18 18.33
CA LEU A 84 -0.66 -4.36 17.72
C LEU A 84 -1.30 -5.65 18.24
N ALA A 85 -1.54 -5.74 19.54
CA ALA A 85 -2.19 -6.92 20.13
C ALA A 85 -3.60 -7.12 19.58
N LEU A 86 -4.39 -6.04 19.49
CA LEU A 86 -5.76 -6.06 18.97
C LEU A 86 -5.82 -6.40 17.47
N LEU A 87 -4.99 -5.78 16.65
CA LEU A 87 -4.94 -6.07 15.21
C LEU A 87 -4.37 -7.47 14.94
N GLY A 88 -3.42 -7.91 15.76
CA GLY A 88 -2.87 -9.26 15.71
C GLY A 88 -3.91 -10.32 16.05
N SER A 89 -4.74 -10.11 17.08
CA SER A 89 -5.77 -11.06 17.47
C SER A 89 -6.86 -11.22 16.40
N TYR A 90 -7.28 -10.13 15.74
CA TYR A 90 -8.19 -10.24 14.59
C TYR A 90 -7.56 -10.96 13.39
N THR A 91 -6.26 -10.77 13.16
CA THR A 91 -5.53 -11.50 12.11
C THR A 91 -5.53 -13.00 12.38
N VAL A 92 -5.28 -13.40 13.62
CA VAL A 92 -5.28 -14.81 14.04
C VAL A 92 -6.69 -15.40 13.92
N GLN A 93 -7.71 -14.69 14.41
CA GLN A 93 -9.11 -15.13 14.27
C GLN A 93 -9.51 -15.30 12.80
N SER A 94 -9.09 -14.39 11.92
CA SER A 94 -9.49 -14.47 10.51
C SER A 94 -8.74 -15.57 9.73
N GLU A 95 -7.57 -16.00 10.20
CA GLU A 95 -6.79 -17.09 9.59
C GLU A 95 -7.10 -18.48 10.19
N LEU A 96 -7.35 -18.59 11.49
CA LEU A 96 -7.52 -19.87 12.20
C LEU A 96 -8.98 -20.17 12.60
N GLY A 97 -9.85 -19.16 12.65
CA GLY A 97 -11.16 -19.29 13.27
C GLY A 97 -11.10 -19.26 14.79
N ASP A 98 -12.06 -19.88 15.46
CA ASP A 98 -12.18 -19.82 16.92
C ASP A 98 -11.01 -20.51 17.64
N TYR A 99 -10.63 -19.97 18.80
CA TYR A 99 -9.66 -20.63 19.67
C TYR A 99 -10.16 -21.99 20.17
N ASP A 100 -9.48 -23.04 19.72
CA ASP A 100 -9.58 -24.42 20.20
C ASP A 100 -8.34 -24.80 21.06
N PRO A 101 -8.48 -25.16 22.35
CA PRO A 101 -7.35 -25.56 23.20
C PRO A 101 -6.69 -26.89 22.80
N ASP A 102 -7.39 -27.76 22.06
CA ASP A 102 -6.86 -29.06 21.63
C ASP A 102 -6.00 -28.92 20.37
N LEU A 103 -6.30 -27.92 19.53
CA LEU A 103 -5.57 -27.62 18.29
C LEU A 103 -4.49 -26.54 18.47
N HIS A 104 -4.74 -25.54 19.31
CA HIS A 104 -3.82 -24.43 19.52
C HIS A 104 -2.87 -24.71 20.70
N SER A 105 -1.66 -25.14 20.36
CA SER A 105 -0.54 -25.25 21.31
C SER A 105 -0.24 -23.90 21.99
N THR A 106 0.63 -23.87 22.98
CA THR A 106 1.00 -22.59 23.66
C THR A 106 1.68 -21.59 22.72
N ASP A 107 2.22 -22.06 21.60
CA ASP A 107 3.16 -21.31 20.75
C ASP A 107 2.64 -21.11 19.31
N TYR A 108 1.35 -21.39 19.06
CA TYR A 108 0.75 -21.31 17.72
C TYR A 108 0.85 -19.91 17.08
N ILE A 109 0.99 -18.85 17.89
CA ILE A 109 1.19 -17.48 17.42
C ILE A 109 2.55 -17.26 16.77
N ASN A 110 3.56 -18.10 17.06
CA ASN A 110 4.91 -17.95 16.51
C ASN A 110 4.96 -18.11 14.99
N GLU A 111 3.90 -18.68 14.39
CA GLU A 111 3.74 -18.78 12.94
C GLU A 111 3.35 -17.44 12.28
N PHE A 112 2.88 -16.47 13.07
CA PHE A 112 2.40 -15.18 12.60
C PHE A 112 3.45 -14.09 12.82
N LYS A 113 3.73 -13.34 11.75
CA LYS A 113 4.49 -12.09 11.84
C LYS A 113 3.51 -10.93 12.04
N LEU A 114 3.39 -10.46 13.28
CA LEU A 114 2.42 -9.42 13.67
C LEU A 114 3.05 -8.03 13.78
N ALA A 115 4.32 -7.96 14.19
CA ALA A 115 5.04 -6.70 14.39
C ALA A 115 6.53 -6.82 14.01
N PRO A 116 7.22 -5.72 13.67
CA PRO A 116 8.67 -5.73 13.40
C PRO A 116 9.51 -6.24 14.58
N ASN A 117 9.10 -5.87 15.81
CA ASN A 117 9.76 -6.24 17.06
C ASN A 117 8.78 -7.05 17.93
N GLN A 118 8.36 -8.21 17.43
CA GLN A 118 7.42 -9.10 18.13
C GLN A 118 8.06 -9.63 19.42
N THR A 119 7.38 -9.42 20.55
CA THR A 119 7.80 -9.86 21.89
C THR A 119 6.85 -10.94 22.41
N LYS A 120 7.31 -11.77 23.34
CA LYS A 120 6.47 -12.78 23.99
C LYS A 120 5.24 -12.17 24.68
N GLU A 121 5.41 -11.00 25.30
CA GLU A 121 4.31 -10.25 25.92
C GLU A 121 3.21 -9.86 24.90
N LEU A 122 3.62 -9.48 23.67
CA LEU A 122 2.66 -9.20 22.60
C LEU A 122 1.90 -10.47 22.20
N GLU A 123 2.61 -11.59 22.05
CA GLU A 123 2.01 -12.88 21.69
C GLU A 123 1.01 -13.36 22.75
N GLU A 124 1.37 -13.30 24.03
CA GLU A 124 0.49 -13.61 25.15
C GLU A 124 -0.80 -12.76 25.12
N LYS A 125 -0.67 -11.45 24.84
CA LYS A 125 -1.83 -10.56 24.75
C LYS A 125 -2.72 -10.87 23.54
N VAL A 126 -2.12 -11.23 22.41
CA VAL A 126 -2.84 -11.68 21.21
C VAL A 126 -3.64 -12.95 21.50
N VAL A 127 -3.05 -13.94 22.17
CA VAL A 127 -3.74 -15.18 22.58
C VAL A 127 -4.90 -14.89 23.53
N GLU A 128 -4.69 -14.02 24.52
CA GLU A 128 -5.74 -13.62 25.47
C GLU A 128 -6.95 -13.04 24.74
N LEU A 129 -6.72 -12.16 23.77
CA LEU A 129 -7.79 -11.56 22.97
C LEU A 129 -8.45 -12.58 22.03
N HIS A 130 -7.67 -13.43 21.36
CA HIS A 130 -8.18 -14.45 20.45
C HIS A 130 -9.20 -15.38 21.13
N LYS A 131 -8.95 -15.76 22.39
CA LYS A 131 -9.86 -16.57 23.21
C LYS A 131 -11.25 -15.96 23.42
N THR A 132 -11.41 -14.65 23.22
CA THR A 132 -12.67 -13.92 23.46
C THR A 132 -13.61 -13.88 22.25
N TYR A 133 -13.14 -14.17 21.04
CA TYR A 133 -13.87 -13.94 19.79
C TYR A 133 -14.74 -15.12 19.32
N ARG A 134 -15.30 -15.89 20.25
CA ARG A 134 -16.07 -17.10 19.90
C ARG A 134 -17.15 -16.80 18.86
N SER A 135 -17.18 -17.62 17.81
CA SER A 135 -18.12 -17.53 16.68
C SER A 135 -17.97 -16.28 15.82
N MET A 136 -16.83 -15.57 15.90
CA MET A 136 -16.50 -14.48 15.00
C MET A 136 -16.02 -15.04 13.65
N THR A 137 -16.75 -14.74 12.59
CA THR A 137 -16.36 -15.18 11.23
C THR A 137 -15.12 -14.43 10.75
N PRO A 138 -14.34 -14.99 9.79
CA PRO A 138 -13.19 -14.30 9.23
C PRO A 138 -13.51 -12.94 8.59
N ALA A 139 -14.68 -12.80 7.96
CA ALA A 139 -15.12 -11.52 7.38
C ALA A 139 -15.41 -10.46 8.45
N GLN A 140 -16.00 -10.86 9.59
CA GLN A 140 -16.20 -9.97 10.73
C GLN A 140 -14.87 -9.57 11.37
N ALA A 141 -13.94 -10.51 11.55
CA ALA A 141 -12.61 -10.22 12.07
C ALA A 141 -11.82 -9.25 11.16
N ASP A 142 -11.88 -9.43 9.84
CA ASP A 142 -11.30 -8.49 8.88
C ASP A 142 -11.95 -7.10 8.98
N LEU A 143 -13.27 -7.03 9.12
CA LEU A 143 -13.96 -5.75 9.27
C LEU A 143 -13.55 -5.02 10.56
N GLU A 144 -13.51 -5.72 11.69
CA GLU A 144 -13.07 -5.15 12.97
C GLU A 144 -11.58 -4.73 12.95
N PHE A 145 -10.72 -5.51 12.28
CA PHE A 145 -9.34 -5.10 12.01
C PHE A 145 -9.31 -3.75 11.28
N LEU A 146 -10.09 -3.60 10.21
CA LEU A 146 -10.11 -2.39 9.40
C LEU A 146 -10.71 -1.18 10.13
N GLU A 147 -11.76 -1.38 10.93
CA GLU A 147 -12.39 -0.35 11.76
C GLU A 147 -11.43 0.22 12.81
N ASN A 148 -10.49 -0.59 13.29
CA ASN A 148 -9.44 -0.14 14.20
C ASN A 148 -8.24 0.45 13.44
N ALA A 149 -7.80 -0.18 12.35
CA ALA A 149 -6.66 0.29 11.56
C ALA A 149 -6.91 1.67 10.91
N LYS A 150 -8.13 1.97 10.46
CA LYS A 150 -8.48 3.26 9.82
C LYS A 150 -8.32 4.46 10.75
N LYS A 151 -8.30 4.24 12.06
CA LYS A 151 -8.13 5.28 13.09
C LYS A 151 -6.67 5.68 13.29
N LEU A 152 -5.70 4.93 12.74
CA LEU A 152 -4.28 5.22 12.88
C LEU A 152 -3.87 6.45 12.08
N SER A 153 -2.99 7.26 12.66
CA SER A 153 -2.59 8.56 12.10
C SER A 153 -1.90 8.47 10.74
N MET A 154 -1.25 7.34 10.46
CA MET A 154 -0.51 7.08 9.22
C MET A 154 -1.28 6.16 8.25
N TYR A 155 -2.56 5.86 8.54
CA TYR A 155 -3.40 5.03 7.68
C TYR A 155 -3.51 5.64 6.26
N GLY A 156 -3.02 4.90 5.26
CA GLY A 156 -3.06 5.31 3.87
C GLY A 156 -2.29 6.59 3.54
N VAL A 157 -1.29 6.97 4.35
CA VAL A 157 -0.46 8.17 4.12
C VAL A 157 0.76 7.81 3.27
N ASP A 158 0.83 8.36 2.05
CA ASP A 158 2.01 8.25 1.18
C ASP A 158 2.98 9.41 1.45
N LEU A 159 4.21 9.10 1.87
CA LEU A 159 5.18 10.07 2.38
C LEU A 159 6.21 10.50 1.33
N HIS A 160 6.49 11.80 1.28
CA HIS A 160 7.42 12.44 0.34
C HIS A 160 8.32 13.43 1.08
N HIS A 161 9.63 13.21 1.05
CA HIS A 161 10.60 14.11 1.66
C HIS A 161 10.67 15.44 0.90
N ALA A 162 10.67 16.56 1.62
CA ALA A 162 10.67 17.90 1.06
C ALA A 162 11.39 18.88 2.01
N LYS A 163 11.57 20.11 1.54
CA LYS A 163 11.91 21.27 2.34
C LYS A 163 10.82 22.33 2.18
N ASP A 164 10.58 23.14 3.21
CA ASP A 164 9.77 24.34 3.07
C ASP A 164 10.54 25.46 2.33
N LEU A 165 9.97 26.67 2.30
CA LEU A 165 10.59 27.83 1.65
C LEU A 165 11.82 28.35 2.42
N GLU A 166 11.93 28.04 3.71
CA GLU A 166 13.05 28.43 4.58
C GLU A 166 14.19 27.39 4.56
N GLY A 167 13.97 26.25 3.89
CA GLY A 167 14.97 25.19 3.73
C GLY A 167 14.93 24.11 4.82
N VAL A 168 13.95 24.19 5.73
CA VAL A 168 13.76 23.23 6.82
C VAL A 168 13.26 21.92 6.26
N ASP A 169 13.86 20.81 6.69
CA ASP A 169 13.46 19.47 6.27
C ASP A 169 12.10 19.09 6.86
N ILE A 170 11.20 18.68 5.97
CA ILE A 170 9.83 18.29 6.28
C ILE A 170 9.47 17.04 5.49
N THR A 171 8.35 16.41 5.86
CA THR A 171 7.76 15.32 5.08
C THR A 171 6.32 15.67 4.72
N LEU A 172 5.99 15.56 3.43
CA LEU A 172 4.65 15.74 2.92
C LEU A 172 3.94 14.38 2.89
N GLY A 173 2.75 14.29 3.45
CA GLY A 173 1.89 13.11 3.40
C GLY A 173 0.69 13.34 2.48
N VAL A 174 0.39 12.39 1.60
CA VAL A 174 -0.83 12.39 0.77
C VAL A 174 -1.76 11.27 1.23
N CYS A 175 -3.03 11.57 1.51
CA CYS A 175 -4.01 10.55 1.87
C CYS A 175 -5.42 10.89 1.34
N SER A 176 -6.41 10.06 1.69
CA SER A 176 -7.80 10.24 1.26
C SER A 176 -8.40 11.58 1.67
N SER A 177 -7.95 12.17 2.79
CA SER A 177 -8.53 13.41 3.32
C SER A 177 -7.85 14.69 2.84
N GLY A 178 -6.61 14.61 2.34
CA GLY A 178 -5.84 15.81 2.00
C GLY A 178 -4.34 15.61 1.91
N LEU A 179 -3.65 16.75 1.89
CA LEU A 179 -2.21 16.88 2.10
C LEU A 179 -1.91 17.15 3.57
N LEU A 180 -0.82 16.57 4.06
CA LEU A 180 -0.34 16.67 5.43
C LEU A 180 1.11 17.15 5.40
N VAL A 181 1.52 17.94 6.39
CA VAL A 181 2.92 18.33 6.56
C VAL A 181 3.39 17.86 7.91
N TYR A 182 4.52 17.18 7.93
CA TYR A 182 5.19 16.66 9.11
C TYR A 182 6.56 17.30 9.27
N LYS A 183 6.91 17.62 10.52
CA LYS A 183 8.24 18.02 10.94
C LYS A 183 8.61 17.18 12.16
N ASP A 184 9.77 16.55 12.15
CA ASP A 184 10.23 15.69 13.25
C ASP A 184 9.20 14.62 13.64
N LYS A 185 8.53 14.02 12.64
CA LYS A 185 7.43 13.04 12.77
C LYS A 185 6.14 13.59 13.39
N LEU A 186 6.09 14.86 13.77
CA LEU A 186 4.88 15.53 14.25
C LEU A 186 4.14 16.19 13.09
N ARG A 187 2.83 15.99 13.03
CA ARG A 187 1.98 16.62 12.01
C ARG A 187 1.76 18.09 12.37
N ILE A 188 2.34 19.00 11.59
CA ILE A 188 2.27 20.45 11.83
C ILE A 188 1.16 21.14 11.04
N ASN A 189 0.78 20.63 9.87
CA ASN A 189 -0.23 21.26 9.02
C ASN A 189 -1.06 20.24 8.23
N ARG A 190 -2.27 20.66 7.84
CA ARG A 190 -3.21 19.89 7.03
C ARG A 190 -3.90 20.76 5.99
N PHE A 191 -3.95 20.28 4.76
CA PHE A 191 -4.68 20.90 3.65
C PHE A 191 -5.73 19.92 3.12
N PRO A 192 -6.98 20.00 3.63
CA PRO A 192 -8.06 19.14 3.17
C PRO A 192 -8.34 19.32 1.69
N TRP A 193 -8.65 18.25 0.97
CA TRP A 193 -8.93 18.33 -0.48
C TRP A 193 -9.96 19.38 -0.88
N PRO A 194 -11.06 19.62 -0.13
CA PRO A 194 -12.02 20.68 -0.47
C PRO A 194 -11.42 22.10 -0.48
N LYS A 195 -10.39 22.36 0.33
CA LYS A 195 -9.71 23.67 0.39
C LYS A 195 -8.64 23.85 -0.68
N VAL A 196 -8.15 22.76 -1.28
CA VAL A 196 -7.13 22.81 -2.34
C VAL A 196 -7.79 23.20 -3.66
N LEU A 197 -7.40 24.34 -4.23
CA LEU A 197 -7.90 24.87 -5.50
C LEU A 197 -7.05 24.39 -6.69
N LYS A 198 -5.73 24.42 -6.55
CA LYS A 198 -4.80 24.07 -7.62
C LYS A 198 -3.55 23.43 -7.06
N ILE A 199 -3.05 22.42 -7.77
CA ILE A 199 -1.79 21.74 -7.47
C ILE A 199 -0.91 21.87 -8.72
N SER A 200 0.33 22.33 -8.54
CA SER A 200 1.28 22.49 -9.64
C SER A 200 2.70 22.17 -9.19
N TYR A 201 3.60 22.00 -10.16
CA TYR A 201 5.02 21.85 -9.89
C TYR A 201 5.83 22.52 -11.01
N LYS A 202 7.03 23.01 -10.67
CA LYS A 202 7.98 23.61 -11.60
C LYS A 202 9.39 23.26 -11.16
N ARG A 203 10.18 22.66 -12.04
CA ARG A 203 11.50 22.07 -11.70
C ARG A 203 11.34 21.11 -10.52
N SER A 204 12.07 21.31 -9.42
CA SER A 204 11.91 20.52 -8.20
C SER A 204 11.02 21.20 -7.14
N SER A 205 10.30 22.26 -7.48
CA SER A 205 9.38 22.94 -6.57
C SER A 205 7.94 22.49 -6.82
N PHE A 206 7.18 22.30 -5.74
CA PHE A 206 5.78 21.91 -5.73
C PHE A 206 4.96 22.99 -5.04
N PHE A 207 3.77 23.28 -5.56
CA PHE A 207 2.94 24.38 -5.09
C PHE A 207 1.48 23.94 -4.94
N ILE A 208 0.85 24.42 -3.87
CA ILE A 208 -0.58 24.29 -3.63
C ILE A 208 -1.20 25.67 -3.47
N LYS A 209 -2.30 25.90 -4.18
CA LYS A 209 -3.13 27.10 -4.03
C LYS A 209 -4.35 26.72 -3.19
N ILE A 210 -4.56 27.41 -2.08
CA ILE A 210 -5.60 27.14 -1.11
C ILE A 210 -6.68 28.23 -1.20
N ARG A 211 -7.94 27.82 -1.05
CA ARG A 211 -9.07 28.75 -0.97
C ARG A 211 -8.93 29.62 0.28
N PRO A 212 -9.19 30.94 0.20
CA PRO A 212 -9.25 31.79 1.38
C PRO A 212 -10.16 31.18 2.46
N GLY A 213 -9.74 31.26 3.73
CA GLY A 213 -10.62 31.03 4.86
C GLY A 213 -11.73 32.08 4.97
N GLU A 214 -12.73 31.86 5.83
CA GLU A 214 -13.83 32.82 6.03
C GLU A 214 -13.35 34.21 6.46
N GLN A 215 -12.18 34.29 7.12
CA GLN A 215 -11.56 35.53 7.58
C GLN A 215 -10.43 36.03 6.67
N GLU A 216 -9.98 35.25 5.69
CA GLU A 216 -8.89 35.62 4.79
C GLU A 216 -9.49 36.10 3.46
N GLN A 217 -9.08 37.26 2.96
CA GLN A 217 -9.63 37.80 1.70
C GLN A 217 -8.91 37.28 0.44
N TYR A 218 -7.75 36.62 0.58
CA TYR A 218 -6.89 36.27 -0.54
C TYR A 218 -6.54 34.78 -0.59
N GLU A 219 -6.34 34.26 -1.80
CA GLU A 219 -5.87 32.89 -2.02
C GLU A 219 -4.40 32.76 -1.64
N SER A 220 -4.10 31.80 -0.75
CA SER A 220 -2.73 31.53 -0.31
C SER A 220 -2.06 30.48 -1.21
N THR A 221 -0.85 30.78 -1.70
CA THR A 221 -0.02 29.80 -2.43
C THR A 221 1.14 29.36 -1.55
N ILE A 222 1.21 28.06 -1.27
CA ILE A 222 2.24 27.46 -0.42
C ILE A 222 3.18 26.66 -1.31
N GLY A 223 4.48 26.84 -1.13
CA GLY A 223 5.53 26.21 -1.92
C GLY A 223 6.41 25.27 -1.09
N PHE A 224 6.83 24.19 -1.72
CA PHE A 224 7.74 23.18 -1.15
C PHE A 224 8.83 22.83 -2.16
N LYS A 225 10.01 22.50 -1.66
CA LYS A 225 11.18 22.10 -2.46
C LYS A 225 11.42 20.61 -2.31
N LEU A 226 11.35 19.86 -3.40
CA LEU A 226 11.67 18.43 -3.44
C LEU A 226 13.14 18.19 -3.84
N PRO A 227 13.69 17.00 -3.53
CA PRO A 227 15.07 16.64 -3.89
C PRO A 227 15.37 16.69 -5.39
N SER A 228 14.36 16.46 -6.23
CA SER A 228 14.53 16.43 -7.69
C SER A 228 13.26 16.79 -8.45
N TYR A 229 13.41 17.05 -9.76
CA TYR A 229 12.27 17.16 -10.67
C TYR A 229 11.39 15.90 -10.67
N ARG A 230 12.01 14.71 -10.63
CA ARG A 230 11.29 13.43 -10.59
C ARG A 230 10.45 13.30 -9.34
N ALA A 231 11.00 13.67 -8.17
CA ALA A 231 10.27 13.67 -6.91
C ALA A 231 9.09 14.67 -6.91
N ALA A 232 9.29 15.89 -7.41
CA ALA A 232 8.22 16.89 -7.54
C ALA A 232 7.09 16.41 -8.46
N LYS A 233 7.45 15.83 -9.62
CA LYS A 233 6.48 15.25 -10.56
C LYS A 233 5.74 14.06 -9.95
N LYS A 234 6.43 13.20 -9.19
CA LYS A 234 5.83 12.05 -8.49
C LYS A 234 4.78 12.53 -7.48
N LEU A 235 5.16 13.42 -6.56
CA LEU A 235 4.24 13.99 -5.58
C LEU A 235 3.03 14.65 -6.25
N TRP A 236 3.27 15.47 -7.30
CA TRP A 236 2.19 16.09 -8.06
C TRP A 236 1.23 15.06 -8.67
N LYS A 237 1.75 13.99 -9.28
CA LYS A 237 0.94 12.91 -9.84
C LYS A 237 0.07 12.27 -8.75
N VAL A 238 0.69 11.88 -7.63
CA VAL A 238 -0.01 11.23 -6.50
C VAL A 238 -1.12 12.16 -5.95
N CYS A 239 -0.84 13.45 -5.79
CA CYS A 239 -1.83 14.42 -5.31
C CYS A 239 -3.02 14.57 -6.27
N VAL A 240 -2.75 14.69 -7.58
CA VAL A 240 -3.81 14.78 -8.60
C VAL A 240 -4.67 13.52 -8.59
N GLU A 241 -4.05 12.34 -8.56
CA GLU A 241 -4.75 11.06 -8.51
C GLU A 241 -5.63 10.94 -7.26
N HIS A 242 -5.11 11.25 -6.06
CA HIS A 242 -5.88 11.18 -4.81
C HIS A 242 -7.00 12.21 -4.75
N HIS A 243 -6.72 13.45 -5.14
CA HIS A 243 -7.71 14.50 -5.19
C HIS A 243 -8.84 14.14 -6.15
N THR A 244 -8.53 13.66 -7.36
CA THR A 244 -9.55 13.21 -8.32
C THR A 244 -10.34 12.01 -7.79
N PHE A 245 -9.67 10.98 -7.29
CA PHE A 245 -10.32 9.75 -6.84
C PHE A 245 -11.31 9.99 -5.68
N PHE A 246 -10.90 10.74 -4.65
CA PHE A 246 -11.71 10.91 -3.43
C PHE A 246 -12.64 12.12 -3.46
N ARG A 247 -12.35 13.17 -4.24
CA ARG A 247 -13.17 14.39 -4.24
C ARG A 247 -14.17 14.47 -5.38
N LEU A 248 -13.81 14.00 -6.58
CA LEU A 248 -14.66 14.22 -7.75
C LEU A 248 -15.72 13.12 -7.87
N THR A 249 -16.95 13.52 -8.22
CA THR A 249 -18.06 12.59 -8.48
C THR A 249 -17.89 11.86 -9.81
N SER A 250 -17.12 12.42 -10.74
CA SER A 250 -16.72 11.80 -12.00
C SER A 250 -15.38 12.38 -12.47
N THR A 251 -14.65 11.65 -13.32
CA THR A 251 -13.51 12.21 -14.05
C THR A 251 -14.00 13.20 -15.09
N GLU A 252 -13.39 14.39 -15.17
CA GLU A 252 -13.71 15.37 -16.22
C GLU A 252 -13.60 14.74 -17.61
N ALA A 253 -14.62 14.92 -18.44
CA ALA A 253 -14.63 14.44 -19.82
C ALA A 253 -13.45 15.06 -20.59
N ILE A 254 -12.70 14.22 -21.32
CA ILE A 254 -11.55 14.66 -22.12
C ILE A 254 -12.03 15.74 -23.11
N PRO A 255 -11.55 17.00 -23.02
CA PRO A 255 -11.89 17.99 -24.03
C PRO A 255 -11.33 17.52 -25.37
N LYS A 256 -12.20 17.32 -26.36
CA LYS A 256 -11.78 16.95 -27.73
C LYS A 256 -10.89 18.08 -28.27
N SER A 257 -9.62 17.77 -28.50
CA SER A 257 -8.60 18.60 -29.14
C SER A 257 -8.14 19.87 -28.41
N ARG A 258 -6.83 19.94 -28.11
CA ARG A 258 -6.02 21.14 -28.35
C ARG A 258 -4.59 20.72 -28.72
N PHE A 259 -4.17 21.14 -29.93
CA PHE A 259 -2.83 20.97 -30.46
C PHE A 259 -1.78 21.65 -29.55
N LEU A 260 -0.58 21.05 -29.51
CA LEU A 260 0.67 21.56 -28.93
C LEU A 260 0.56 22.21 -27.53
N ALA A 261 0.57 21.39 -26.47
CA ALA A 261 0.84 21.87 -25.12
C ALA A 261 2.19 21.31 -24.64
N LEU A 262 3.15 22.22 -24.40
CA LEU A 262 4.46 21.94 -23.81
C LEU A 262 4.26 21.83 -22.28
N GLY A 263 4.30 20.62 -21.74
CA GLY A 263 4.09 20.37 -20.31
C GLY A 263 3.60 18.95 -20.00
N SER A 264 3.57 18.60 -18.71
CA SER A 264 3.05 17.30 -18.26
C SER A 264 1.52 17.25 -18.44
N LYS A 265 1.04 16.55 -19.49
CA LYS A 265 -0.39 16.35 -19.80
C LYS A 265 -1.07 15.26 -18.96
N PHE A 266 -0.45 14.80 -17.87
CA PHE A 266 -1.02 13.72 -17.07
C PHE A 266 -2.40 14.10 -16.54
N ARG A 267 -3.36 13.21 -16.76
CA ARG A 267 -4.71 13.26 -16.21
C ARG A 267 -4.99 11.89 -15.62
N TYR A 268 -5.68 11.87 -14.50
CA TYR A 268 -6.19 10.62 -13.95
C TYR A 268 -7.24 10.06 -14.92
N SER A 269 -7.14 8.77 -15.23
CA SER A 269 -7.96 8.09 -16.24
C SER A 269 -8.78 6.91 -15.69
N GLY A 270 -8.69 6.63 -14.38
CA GLY A 270 -9.49 5.60 -13.71
C GLY A 270 -10.84 6.12 -13.26
N ARG A 271 -11.68 5.27 -12.68
CA ARG A 271 -12.92 5.69 -12.03
C ARG A 271 -12.62 6.50 -10.77
N THR A 272 -13.48 7.45 -10.42
CA THR A 272 -13.47 8.06 -9.08
C THR A 272 -14.10 7.13 -8.06
N GLN A 273 -13.91 7.36 -6.76
CA GLN A 273 -14.53 6.54 -5.72
C GLN A 273 -16.05 6.51 -5.83
N ALA A 274 -16.68 7.62 -6.22
CA ALA A 274 -18.13 7.65 -6.44
C ALA A 274 -18.56 6.70 -7.57
N GLN A 275 -17.83 6.69 -8.69
CA GLN A 275 -18.09 5.78 -9.81
C GLN A 275 -17.76 4.33 -9.46
N THR A 276 -16.67 4.09 -8.72
CA THR A 276 -16.31 2.75 -8.22
C THR A 276 -17.44 2.21 -7.35
N ARG A 277 -17.96 2.98 -6.40
CA ARG A 277 -19.09 2.55 -5.55
C ARG A 277 -20.36 2.30 -6.33
N GLN A 278 -20.68 3.15 -7.32
CA GLN A 278 -21.84 2.91 -8.20
C GLN A 278 -21.68 1.60 -8.98
N ALA A 279 -20.47 1.31 -9.47
CA ALA A 279 -20.19 0.05 -10.15
C ALA A 279 -20.23 -1.15 -9.18
N SER A 280 -19.67 -1.01 -7.98
CA SER A 280 -19.69 -2.06 -6.95
C SER A 280 -21.11 -2.39 -6.49
N ALA A 281 -21.99 -1.39 -6.42
CA ALA A 281 -23.39 -1.58 -6.07
C ALA A 281 -24.19 -2.40 -7.12
N MET A 282 -23.65 -2.54 -8.34
CA MET A 282 -24.23 -3.38 -9.41
C MET A 282 -23.61 -4.78 -9.47
N ILE A 283 -22.75 -5.15 -8.51
CA ILE A 283 -22.17 -6.50 -8.46
C ILE A 283 -23.27 -7.49 -8.08
N ASP A 284 -23.68 -8.30 -9.06
CA ASP A 284 -24.62 -9.39 -8.89
C ASP A 284 -23.89 -10.73 -9.07
N ARG A 285 -23.14 -11.14 -8.05
CA ARG A 285 -22.48 -12.45 -7.97
C ARG A 285 -22.39 -12.94 -6.53
N PRO A 286 -22.36 -14.26 -6.28
CA PRO A 286 -22.07 -14.77 -4.96
C PRO A 286 -20.67 -14.34 -4.51
N ALA A 287 -20.51 -14.09 -3.21
CA ALA A 287 -19.22 -13.74 -2.62
C ALA A 287 -18.18 -14.80 -3.02
N PRO A 288 -17.05 -14.40 -3.62
CA PRO A 288 -16.06 -15.36 -4.09
C PRO A 288 -15.44 -16.09 -2.90
N GLN A 289 -15.31 -17.41 -3.00
CA GLN A 289 -14.46 -18.17 -2.09
C GLN A 289 -12.99 -17.90 -2.44
N PHE A 290 -12.18 -17.63 -1.44
CA PHE A 290 -10.74 -17.44 -1.60
C PHE A 290 -9.99 -18.10 -0.45
N GLU A 291 -8.84 -18.69 -0.77
CA GLU A 291 -7.93 -19.20 0.25
C GLU A 291 -7.28 -18.02 0.96
N ARG A 292 -7.41 -18.01 2.29
CA ARG A 292 -6.69 -17.08 3.14
C ARG A 292 -5.26 -17.59 3.24
N THR A 293 -4.32 -16.75 2.82
CA THR A 293 -2.90 -17.07 2.92
C THR A 293 -2.56 -17.03 4.40
N ALA A 294 -2.45 -18.20 5.02
CA ALA A 294 -1.87 -18.27 6.34
C ALA A 294 -0.49 -17.60 6.26
N SER A 295 -0.14 -16.72 7.20
CA SER A 295 1.18 -16.08 7.29
C SER A 295 2.33 -17.09 7.53
N LYS A 296 2.13 -18.36 7.18
CA LYS A 296 3.07 -19.46 7.25
C LYS A 296 4.37 -19.03 6.59
N ARG A 297 5.40 -18.98 7.43
CA ARG A 297 6.81 -18.94 7.08
C ARG A 297 7.02 -19.55 5.69
N ALA A 298 7.50 -18.73 4.75
CA ALA A 298 7.85 -19.12 3.39
C ALA A 298 8.35 -20.57 3.35
N SER A 299 7.63 -21.40 2.58
CA SER A 299 7.98 -22.75 2.15
C SER A 299 9.32 -23.26 2.67
N ARG A 300 9.31 -24.16 3.67
CA ARG A 300 10.35 -25.20 3.67
C ARG A 300 10.12 -26.00 2.40
N SER A 301 10.98 -25.80 1.41
CA SER A 301 11.12 -26.74 0.30
C SER A 301 11.36 -28.11 0.93
N LEU A 302 10.34 -28.95 0.88
CA LEU A 302 10.46 -30.39 1.04
C LEU A 302 10.77 -30.94 -0.35
N ASP A 303 11.98 -30.72 -0.83
CA ASP A 303 12.57 -31.62 -1.82
C ASP A 303 13.74 -32.32 -1.15
N GLY A 304 13.39 -33.40 -0.45
CA GLY A 304 14.33 -34.45 -0.10
C GLY A 304 14.74 -35.18 -1.37
N ALA A 305 15.77 -34.67 -2.04
CA ALA A 305 16.53 -35.42 -3.03
C ALA A 305 18.00 -35.42 -2.58
N VAL A 306 18.40 -36.48 -1.91
CA VAL A 306 19.81 -36.81 -1.66
C VAL A 306 20.41 -37.21 -3.00
N PRO A 307 21.43 -36.50 -3.55
CA PRO A 307 22.29 -37.12 -4.54
C PRO A 307 23.37 -37.93 -3.82
N PRO A 308 23.70 -39.13 -4.31
CA PRO A 308 24.78 -39.92 -3.73
C PRO A 308 26.11 -39.20 -3.90
N ARG A 309 26.93 -39.32 -2.87
CA ARG A 309 28.33 -38.90 -2.86
C ARG A 309 29.09 -39.60 -4.00
N THR A 310 29.83 -38.81 -4.76
CA THR A 310 31.02 -39.29 -5.48
C THR A 310 32.15 -38.31 -5.18
N ASP A 311 33.17 -38.86 -4.52
CA ASP A 311 34.44 -38.21 -4.25
C ASP A 311 35.14 -37.81 -5.55
N CYS A 312 35.75 -36.63 -5.58
CA CYS A 312 37.04 -36.43 -6.26
C CYS A 312 37.75 -35.17 -5.73
N GLN A 313 39.06 -35.32 -5.62
CA GLN A 313 39.98 -34.51 -4.83
C GLN A 313 40.45 -33.23 -5.57
N THR A 314 40.79 -32.21 -4.77
CA THR A 314 41.82 -31.17 -4.92
C THR A 314 42.25 -30.67 -6.32
N ALA A 315 42.09 -29.36 -6.54
CA ALA A 315 43.18 -28.45 -6.96
C ALA A 315 42.76 -26.97 -6.79
N ALA A 316 43.68 -26.15 -6.28
CA ALA A 316 43.60 -24.71 -6.13
C ALA A 316 43.69 -23.99 -7.50
N ASP A 317 43.07 -22.81 -7.67
CA ASP A 317 43.66 -21.48 -7.38
C ASP A 317 43.00 -20.33 -8.19
N VAL A 318 42.94 -19.15 -7.55
CA VAL A 318 42.77 -17.76 -8.04
C VAL A 318 41.61 -17.35 -8.99
N GLY A 319 40.81 -16.35 -8.54
CA GLY A 319 40.40 -15.25 -9.43
C GLY A 319 38.99 -14.66 -9.28
N ALA A 320 38.91 -13.57 -8.50
CA ALA A 320 38.10 -12.37 -8.74
C ALA A 320 36.55 -12.37 -8.65
N GLU A 321 36.07 -11.19 -8.23
CA GLU A 321 34.71 -10.63 -8.25
C GLU A 321 33.74 -11.03 -7.12
N GLY A 322 33.84 -10.26 -6.03
CA GLY A 322 32.79 -10.14 -5.03
C GLY A 322 31.54 -9.49 -5.63
N SER A 323 30.60 -10.33 -6.04
CA SER A 323 29.21 -9.92 -6.26
C SER A 323 28.54 -9.79 -4.88
N LEU A 324 28.06 -8.58 -4.58
CA LEU A 324 27.12 -8.38 -3.49
C LEU A 324 25.88 -9.22 -3.79
N GLN A 325 25.68 -10.30 -3.04
CA GLN A 325 24.39 -10.97 -2.93
C GLN A 325 23.37 -9.92 -2.48
N SER A 326 22.46 -9.58 -3.39
CA SER A 326 21.30 -8.77 -3.04
C SER A 326 20.50 -9.54 -1.99
N CYS A 327 20.40 -8.97 -0.79
CA CYS A 327 19.40 -9.40 0.18
C CYS A 327 18.04 -9.25 -0.49
N GLY A 328 17.47 -10.37 -0.94
CA GLY A 328 16.10 -10.44 -1.41
C GLY A 328 15.18 -9.93 -0.31
N VAL A 329 14.62 -8.74 -0.51
CA VAL A 329 13.61 -8.17 0.38
C VAL A 329 12.39 -9.08 0.23
N THR A 330 12.20 -9.99 1.19
CA THR A 330 11.01 -10.85 1.25
C THR A 330 9.84 -9.98 1.71
N THR A 331 9.24 -9.25 0.78
CA THR A 331 8.03 -8.46 1.04
C THR A 331 6.80 -9.36 0.96
N PHE A 332 5.92 -9.32 1.97
CA PHE A 332 4.52 -9.71 1.81
C PHE A 332 3.82 -8.68 0.90
N SER A 333 4.21 -8.64 -0.37
CA SER A 333 3.35 -8.03 -1.39
C SER A 333 2.09 -8.87 -1.48
N LEU A 334 0.92 -8.24 -1.70
CA LEU A 334 -0.36 -8.96 -1.92
C LEU A 334 -0.20 -10.07 -2.98
N LYS A 335 0.70 -9.82 -3.93
CA LYS A 335 1.44 -10.81 -4.73
C LYS A 335 2.59 -10.11 -5.44
N THR A 336 3.68 -10.82 -5.70
CA THR A 336 4.65 -10.38 -6.71
C THR A 336 4.22 -10.96 -8.04
N PHE A 337 4.11 -10.12 -9.06
CA PHE A 337 3.77 -10.50 -10.41
C PHE A 337 4.99 -10.28 -11.30
N SER A 338 5.38 -11.32 -12.01
CA SER A 338 6.30 -11.21 -13.15
C SER A 338 5.55 -10.70 -14.38
N PHE A 339 6.29 -10.12 -15.34
CA PHE A 339 5.69 -9.66 -16.61
C PHE A 339 4.93 -10.77 -17.36
N TRP A 340 5.42 -12.02 -17.31
CA TRP A 340 4.77 -13.17 -17.93
C TRP A 340 3.40 -13.47 -17.31
N GLU A 341 3.27 -13.38 -15.98
CA GLU A 341 1.99 -13.59 -15.28
C GLU A 341 0.97 -12.49 -15.62
N ILE A 342 1.41 -11.24 -15.75
CA ILE A 342 0.52 -10.12 -16.11
C ILE A 342 -0.07 -10.34 -17.51
N ARG A 343 0.76 -10.76 -18.49
CA ARG A 343 0.29 -11.03 -19.86
C ARG A 343 -0.70 -12.20 -19.91
N ASN A 344 -0.43 -13.27 -19.18
CA ASN A 344 -1.29 -14.45 -19.17
C ASN A 344 -2.61 -14.22 -18.40
N CYS A 345 -2.65 -13.28 -17.46
CA CYS A 345 -3.84 -12.99 -16.67
C CYS A 345 -4.74 -11.90 -17.26
N GLY A 346 -4.38 -11.29 -18.41
CA GLY A 346 -5.17 -10.22 -19.03
C GLY A 346 -5.38 -9.00 -18.14
N MET A 347 -4.49 -8.76 -17.17
CA MET A 347 -4.59 -7.64 -16.22
C MET A 347 -4.15 -6.28 -16.83
N LEU A 348 -3.90 -6.24 -18.14
CA LEU A 348 -3.54 -5.06 -18.92
C LEU A 348 -4.08 -5.15 -20.36
#